data_AF-A0A1X0QB25-F1
#
_entry.id   AF-A0A1X0QB25-F1
#
_cell.length_a   1.000
_cell.length_b   1.000
_cell.length_c   1.000
_cell.angle_alpha   90.00
_cell.angle_beta   90.00
_cell.angle_gamma   90.00
#
_symmetry.space_group_name_H-M   'P 1'
#
loop_
_entity.id
_entity.type
_entity.pdbx_description
1 polymer ?
#
loop_
_entity_poly.entity_id
_entity_poly.type
_entity_poly.pdbx_seq_one_letter_code
_entity_poly.pdbx_strand_id
1 'polypeptide(L)'
;MKKQTLSLNECKTYFNNKLKKYSGRCINFMISGGSICNVLSNLLELKENKIDSSKWNIYFTDERIDKDNTNFKTAYNLLCKIKPQKINQMAMDYNNLEAERQRYEDLIKNVNIDIAIMGIGYNGHICSIWPNDKSIESDKYVLNVEVNDEFTRRQTITPKFINEKITELIFFIPLKDGKRKEFSEPDKSIKDKLNIEYEIILQKLK
;
A
#
# COMPACT_ATOMS: atom_id res chain seq x y z
N MET A 1 13.58 -5.58 -10.55
CA MET A 1 12.31 -6.27 -10.21
C MET A 1 12.59 -7.73 -9.89
N LYS A 2 12.08 -8.25 -8.76
CA LYS A 2 12.08 -9.69 -8.45
C LYS A 2 10.62 -10.18 -8.36
N LYS A 3 10.27 -11.23 -9.09
CA LYS A 3 8.89 -11.75 -9.16
C LYS A 3 8.86 -13.21 -8.72
N GLN A 4 7.99 -13.55 -7.79
CA GLN A 4 7.84 -14.92 -7.28
C GLN A 4 6.37 -15.29 -7.10
N THR A 5 6.08 -16.57 -7.34
CA THR A 5 4.76 -17.16 -7.09
C THR A 5 4.85 -18.10 -5.91
N LEU A 6 4.08 -17.82 -4.86
CA LEU A 6 4.13 -18.51 -3.58
C LEU A 6 2.76 -19.13 -3.26
N SER A 7 2.74 -20.35 -2.74
CA SER A 7 1.57 -20.92 -2.10
C SER A 7 1.10 -20.06 -0.92
N LEU A 8 -0.08 -20.36 -0.35
CA LEU A 8 -0.58 -19.64 0.82
C LEU A 8 0.40 -19.74 2.01
N ASN A 9 0.94 -20.92 2.27
CA ASN A 9 1.89 -21.13 3.38
C ASN A 9 3.22 -20.43 3.11
N GLU A 10 3.71 -20.43 1.88
CA GLU A 10 4.92 -19.68 1.53
C GLU A 10 4.71 -18.15 1.64
N CYS A 11 3.52 -17.64 1.28
CA CYS A 11 3.15 -16.25 1.53
C CYS A 11 3.20 -15.92 3.03
N LYS A 12 2.63 -16.78 3.89
CA LYS A 12 2.70 -16.61 5.36
C LYS A 12 4.15 -16.54 5.83
N THR A 13 4.97 -17.53 5.48
CA THR A 13 6.38 -17.57 5.85
C THR A 13 7.13 -16.33 5.35
N TYR A 14 6.89 -15.92 4.10
CA TYR A 14 7.52 -14.76 3.49
C TYR A 14 7.22 -13.48 4.28
N PHE A 15 5.94 -13.13 4.48
CA PHE A 15 5.59 -11.86 5.14
C PHE A 15 5.97 -11.83 6.61
N ASN A 16 5.81 -12.94 7.34
CA ASN A 16 6.25 -12.99 8.75
C ASN A 16 7.77 -12.84 8.85
N ASN A 17 8.56 -13.53 8.01
CA ASN A 17 10.02 -13.37 8.01
C ASN A 17 10.46 -11.96 7.58
N LYS A 18 9.78 -11.37 6.60
CA LYS A 18 10.05 -10.01 6.13
C LYS A 18 9.83 -9.00 7.26
N LEU A 19 8.67 -9.03 7.89
CA LEU A 19 8.29 -8.10 8.95
C LEU A 19 9.04 -8.33 10.26
N LYS A 20 9.46 -9.56 10.55
CA LYS A 20 10.25 -9.89 11.75
C LYS A 20 11.58 -9.13 11.83
N LYS A 21 12.17 -8.74 10.68
CA LYS A 21 13.37 -7.89 10.61
C LYS A 21 13.18 -6.51 11.25
N TYR A 22 11.93 -6.08 11.38
CA TYR A 22 11.54 -4.79 11.96
C TYR A 22 10.97 -4.91 13.38
N SER A 23 10.98 -6.10 13.97
CA SER A 23 10.48 -6.34 15.33
C SER A 23 11.18 -5.44 16.36
N GLY A 24 10.40 -4.73 17.17
CA GLY A 24 10.88 -3.84 18.25
C GLY A 24 11.54 -2.53 17.78
N ARG A 25 11.59 -2.28 16.46
CA ARG A 25 12.19 -1.08 15.85
C ARG A 25 11.12 -0.01 15.61
N CYS A 26 11.52 1.25 15.69
CA CYS A 26 10.71 2.35 15.17
C CYS A 26 10.86 2.36 13.65
N ILE A 27 9.78 2.07 12.93
CA ILE A 27 9.77 2.07 11.46
C ILE A 27 8.56 2.82 10.93
N ASN A 28 8.66 3.29 9.70
CA ASN A 28 7.57 3.83 8.91
C ASN A 28 7.13 2.77 7.89
N PHE A 29 5.97 2.16 8.14
CA PHE A 29 5.39 1.11 7.30
C PHE A 29 4.20 1.68 6.53
N MET A 30 4.30 1.71 5.21
CA MET A 30 3.22 2.15 4.34
C MET A 30 2.42 0.97 3.78
N ILE A 31 1.09 1.09 3.79
CA ILE A 31 0.17 0.06 3.28
C ILE A 31 -0.79 0.67 2.27
N SER A 32 -1.20 -0.11 1.27
CA SER A 32 -2.39 0.21 0.49
C SER A 32 -3.65 -0.27 1.19
N GLY A 33 -4.79 0.37 0.92
CA GLY A 33 -6.08 -0.15 1.37
C GLY A 33 -6.61 -1.31 0.54
N GLY A 34 -7.92 -1.56 0.67
CA GLY A 34 -8.64 -2.57 -0.09
C GLY A 34 -8.43 -3.99 0.45
N SER A 35 -8.79 -4.99 -0.36
CA SER A 35 -8.84 -6.39 0.06
C SER A 35 -7.48 -6.98 0.45
N ILE A 36 -6.38 -6.35 0.04
CA ILE A 36 -5.03 -6.79 0.39
C ILE A 36 -4.77 -6.69 1.90
N CYS A 37 -5.29 -5.67 2.59
CA CYS A 37 -5.18 -5.55 4.04
C CYS A 37 -5.85 -6.72 4.76
N ASN A 38 -7.01 -7.17 4.27
CA ASN A 38 -7.70 -8.33 4.82
C ASN A 38 -6.88 -9.61 4.63
N VAL A 39 -6.33 -9.82 3.44
CA VAL A 39 -5.48 -10.99 3.18
C VAL A 39 -4.20 -10.93 4.00
N LEU A 40 -3.51 -9.80 4.02
CA LEU A 40 -2.30 -9.62 4.81
C LEU A 40 -2.59 -9.83 6.31
N SER A 41 -3.70 -9.32 6.83
CA SER A 41 -4.11 -9.60 8.21
C SER A 41 -4.22 -11.10 8.45
N ASN A 42 -4.81 -11.87 7.55
CA ASN A 42 -4.90 -13.33 7.69
C ASN A 42 -3.56 -14.07 7.55
N LEU A 43 -2.58 -13.49 6.86
CA LEU A 43 -1.25 -14.07 6.69
C LEU A 43 -0.33 -13.81 7.89
N LEU A 44 -0.51 -12.70 8.59
CA LEU A 44 0.35 -12.31 9.70
C LEU A 44 -0.01 -13.04 10.99
N GLU A 45 1.01 -13.65 11.58
CA GLU A 45 0.95 -14.47 12.81
C GLU A 45 1.95 -13.86 13.81
N LEU A 46 1.70 -12.60 14.19
CA LEU A 46 2.68 -11.76 14.90
C LEU A 46 3.05 -12.33 16.28
N LYS A 47 2.10 -12.93 17.00
CA LYS A 47 2.36 -13.52 18.32
C LYS A 47 3.24 -14.77 18.20
N GLU A 48 2.86 -15.66 17.31
CA GLU A 48 3.54 -16.93 17.03
C GLU A 48 4.98 -16.67 16.56
N ASN A 49 5.17 -15.63 15.75
CA ASN A 49 6.47 -15.25 15.21
C ASN A 49 7.27 -14.28 16.10
N LYS A 50 6.72 -13.88 17.26
CA LYS A 50 7.31 -12.94 18.22
C LYS A 50 7.70 -11.59 17.57
N ILE A 51 6.80 -11.05 16.76
CA ILE A 51 6.97 -9.75 16.09
C ILE A 51 6.36 -8.66 16.97
N ASP A 52 7.21 -7.82 17.55
CA ASP A 52 6.81 -6.61 18.26
C ASP A 52 6.66 -5.45 17.26
N SER A 53 5.43 -5.00 17.08
CA SER A 53 5.06 -3.90 16.18
C SER A 53 4.55 -2.66 16.92
N SER A 54 4.72 -2.62 18.24
CA SER A 54 4.23 -1.53 19.10
C SER A 54 4.85 -0.16 18.84
N LYS A 55 5.99 -0.12 18.12
CA LYS A 55 6.72 1.10 17.74
C LYS A 55 6.57 1.48 16.26
N TRP A 56 5.78 0.73 15.50
CA TRP A 56 5.61 1.02 14.08
C TRP A 56 4.71 2.22 13.88
N ASN A 57 5.00 3.02 12.86
CA ASN A 57 4.16 4.11 12.38
C ASN A 57 3.58 3.69 11.03
N ILE A 58 2.24 3.63 10.94
CA ILE A 58 1.55 3.22 9.73
C ILE A 58 1.16 4.43 8.89
N TYR A 59 1.36 4.34 7.57
CA TYR A 59 0.95 5.33 6.58
C TYR A 59 0.16 4.65 5.47
N PHE A 60 -0.62 5.42 4.72
CA PHE A 60 -1.42 4.94 3.59
C PHE A 60 -0.85 5.43 2.26
N THR A 61 -0.91 4.59 1.23
CA THR A 61 -0.53 4.96 -0.14
C THR A 61 -1.56 5.86 -0.81
N ASP A 62 -2.83 5.63 -0.49
CA ASP A 62 -3.97 6.31 -1.08
C ASP A 62 -5.21 6.15 -0.20
N GLU A 63 -6.22 6.96 -0.44
CA GLU A 63 -7.51 6.91 0.24
C GLU A 63 -8.63 7.29 -0.72
N ARG A 64 -9.78 6.62 -0.56
CA ARG A 64 -11.04 6.94 -1.23
C ARG A 64 -11.71 8.06 -0.46
N ILE A 65 -12.09 9.12 -1.16
CA ILE A 65 -12.88 10.22 -0.59
C ILE A 65 -14.34 9.75 -0.58
N ASP A 66 -14.67 8.83 0.34
CA ASP A 66 -15.97 8.17 0.45
C ASP A 66 -16.35 7.94 1.92
N LYS A 67 -17.63 8.06 2.26
CA LYS A 67 -18.06 8.02 3.66
C LYS A 67 -17.92 6.62 4.27
N ASP A 68 -18.20 5.59 3.47
CA ASP A 68 -18.44 4.24 3.97
C ASP A 68 -17.36 3.24 3.56
N ASN A 69 -16.68 3.50 2.45
CA ASN A 69 -15.76 2.57 1.80
C ASN A 69 -14.33 3.12 1.80
N THR A 70 -13.78 3.43 2.97
CA THR A 70 -12.41 3.95 3.09
C THR A 70 -11.38 2.82 3.17
N ASN A 71 -10.19 3.10 2.64
CA ASN A 71 -9.01 2.28 2.80
C ASN A 71 -8.67 2.10 4.28
N PHE A 72 -8.82 3.14 5.13
CA PHE A 72 -8.69 3.00 6.58
C PHE A 72 -9.63 1.94 7.18
N LYS A 73 -10.92 1.97 6.84
CA LYS A 73 -11.91 0.98 7.31
C LYS A 73 -11.52 -0.43 6.86
N THR A 74 -11.09 -0.60 5.62
CA THR A 74 -10.63 -1.91 5.11
C THR A 74 -9.35 -2.41 5.79
N ALA A 75 -8.51 -1.51 6.31
CA ALA A 75 -7.28 -1.85 7.02
C ALA A 75 -7.50 -2.20 8.50
N TYR A 76 -8.69 -1.99 9.06
CA TYR A 76 -8.95 -2.09 10.49
C TYR A 76 -8.48 -3.41 11.11
N ASN A 77 -8.79 -4.55 10.48
CA ASN A 77 -8.37 -5.86 10.99
C ASN A 77 -6.85 -6.05 10.99
N LEU A 78 -6.14 -5.46 10.03
CA LEU A 78 -4.69 -5.47 9.99
C LEU A 78 -4.12 -4.57 11.10
N LEU A 79 -4.67 -3.36 11.25
CA LEU A 79 -4.24 -2.39 12.26
C LEU A 79 -4.45 -2.91 13.68
N CYS A 80 -5.59 -3.55 13.97
CA CYS A 80 -5.87 -4.20 15.25
C CYS A 80 -4.92 -5.36 15.57
N LYS A 81 -4.41 -6.03 14.53
CA LYS A 81 -3.43 -7.09 14.67
C LYS A 81 -2.03 -6.53 14.94
N ILE A 82 -1.61 -5.51 14.18
CA ILE A 82 -0.31 -4.84 14.30
C ILE A 82 -0.20 -4.06 15.62
N LYS A 83 -1.25 -3.34 16.03
CA LYS A 83 -1.23 -2.43 17.19
C LYS A 83 -0.06 -1.42 17.13
N PRO A 84 0.01 -0.62 16.05
CA PRO A 84 1.12 0.32 15.84
C PRO A 84 1.10 1.46 16.86
N GLN A 85 2.24 2.13 17.02
CA GLN A 85 2.36 3.34 17.84
C GLN A 85 1.51 4.49 17.28
N LYS A 86 1.53 4.65 15.96
CA LYS A 86 0.82 5.72 15.25
C LYS A 86 0.18 5.20 13.99
N ILE A 87 -0.99 5.75 13.69
CA ILE A 87 -1.69 5.54 12.41
C ILE A 87 -1.87 6.91 11.76
N ASN A 88 -1.10 7.15 10.71
CA ASN A 88 -1.11 8.37 9.93
C ASN A 88 -2.03 8.17 8.71
N GLN A 89 -3.33 8.27 8.94
CA GLN A 89 -4.32 8.17 7.87
C GLN A 89 -4.42 9.46 7.05
N MET A 90 -4.81 9.33 5.78
CA MET A 90 -5.38 10.45 5.02
C MET A 90 -6.77 10.72 5.58
N ALA A 91 -7.08 11.97 5.90
CA ALA A 91 -8.39 12.35 6.41
C ALA A 91 -9.38 12.57 5.26
N MET A 92 -10.66 12.67 5.60
CA MET A 92 -11.73 12.96 4.66
C MET A 92 -12.26 14.35 4.94
N ASP A 93 -11.58 15.38 4.41
CA ASP A 93 -12.12 16.73 4.44
C ASP A 93 -12.87 17.01 3.13
N TYR A 94 -14.15 16.65 3.08
CA TYR A 94 -15.01 16.89 1.91
C TYR A 94 -15.16 18.37 1.57
N ASN A 95 -14.91 19.27 2.53
CA ASN A 95 -15.04 20.71 2.32
C ASN A 95 -13.74 21.33 1.80
N ASN A 96 -12.58 20.70 2.05
CA ASN A 96 -11.29 21.20 1.60
C ASN A 96 -10.26 20.09 1.33
N LEU A 97 -10.49 19.35 0.24
CA LEU A 97 -9.60 18.27 -0.21
C LEU A 97 -8.15 18.73 -0.46
N GLU A 98 -7.95 19.98 -0.88
CA GLU A 98 -6.60 20.50 -1.13
C GLU A 98 -5.84 20.76 0.17
N ALA A 99 -6.51 21.25 1.22
CA ALA A 99 -5.89 21.38 2.54
C ALA A 99 -5.50 20.02 3.12
N GLU A 100 -6.34 19.00 2.94
CA GLU A 100 -6.04 17.65 3.39
C GLU A 100 -4.87 17.02 2.61
N ARG A 101 -4.82 17.21 1.28
CA ARG A 101 -3.69 16.82 0.45
C ARG A 101 -2.39 17.45 0.94
N GLN A 102 -2.41 18.77 1.18
CA GLN A 102 -1.26 19.50 1.68
C GLN A 102 -0.83 19.02 3.08
N ARG A 103 -1.78 18.81 3.99
CA ARG A 103 -1.52 18.27 5.34
C ARG A 103 -0.82 16.91 5.27
N TYR A 104 -1.33 16.00 4.42
CA TYR A 104 -0.72 14.68 4.28
C TYR A 104 0.64 14.74 3.59
N GLU A 105 0.82 15.59 2.59
CA GLU A 105 2.12 15.84 1.97
C GLU A 105 3.14 16.37 3.00
N ASP A 106 2.76 17.33 3.83
CA ASP A 106 3.60 17.87 4.89
C ASP A 106 3.96 16.83 5.95
N LEU A 107 3.06 15.90 6.23
CA LEU A 107 3.28 14.77 7.13
C LEU A 107 4.33 13.78 6.59
N ILE A 108 4.36 13.54 5.28
CA ILE A 108 5.21 12.49 4.68
C ILE A 108 6.47 13.00 3.98
N LYS A 109 6.55 14.29 3.58
CA LYS A 109 7.65 14.81 2.74
C LYS A 109 9.05 14.62 3.34
N ASN A 110 9.15 14.60 4.67
CA ASN A 110 10.39 14.42 5.42
C ASN A 110 10.53 13.02 6.04
N VAL A 111 9.65 12.09 5.67
CA VAL A 111 9.63 10.73 6.19
C VAL A 111 10.16 9.77 5.13
N ASN A 112 11.15 8.97 5.51
CA ASN A 112 11.55 7.79 4.73
C ASN A 112 10.70 6.61 5.19
N ILE A 113 10.09 5.93 4.22
CA ILE A 113 9.30 4.72 4.42
C ILE A 113 10.25 3.52 4.35
N ASP A 114 10.37 2.79 5.46
CA ASP A 114 11.24 1.61 5.53
C ASP A 114 10.72 0.49 4.64
N ILE A 115 9.40 0.27 4.66
CA ILE A 115 8.73 -0.76 3.86
C ILE A 115 7.36 -0.29 3.42
N ALA A 116 7.03 -0.57 2.16
CA ALA A 116 5.70 -0.39 1.59
C ALA A 116 5.18 -1.73 1.06
N ILE A 117 3.99 -2.14 1.50
CA ILE A 117 3.29 -3.32 0.97
C ILE A 117 1.98 -2.84 0.33
N MET A 118 1.88 -3.00 -0.99
CA MET A 118 0.72 -2.52 -1.74
C MET A 118 0.21 -3.51 -2.77
N GLY A 119 -1.04 -3.34 -3.18
CA GLY A 119 -1.66 -4.15 -4.22
C GLY A 119 -1.42 -3.60 -5.63
N ILE A 120 -1.76 -4.43 -6.61
CA ILE A 120 -1.93 -4.01 -8.02
C ILE A 120 -3.41 -4.13 -8.37
N GLY A 121 -3.91 -3.08 -9.02
CA GLY A 121 -5.27 -2.93 -9.50
C GLY A 121 -5.63 -3.86 -10.66
N TYR A 122 -6.91 -3.92 -10.99
CA TYR A 122 -7.41 -4.79 -12.07
C TYR A 122 -6.95 -4.35 -13.47
N ASN A 123 -6.53 -3.10 -13.64
CA ASN A 123 -5.99 -2.55 -14.89
C ASN A 123 -4.48 -2.26 -14.78
N GLY A 124 -3.79 -2.81 -13.77
CA GLY A 124 -2.37 -2.55 -13.53
C GLY A 124 -2.06 -1.25 -12.77
N HIS A 125 -3.07 -0.51 -12.28
CA HIS A 125 -2.85 0.65 -11.41
C HIS A 125 -2.14 0.28 -10.10
N ILE A 126 -1.44 1.25 -9.52
CA ILE A 126 -0.92 1.20 -8.15
C ILE A 126 -1.44 2.42 -7.39
N CYS A 127 -1.60 2.31 -6.07
CA CYS A 127 -2.23 3.37 -5.27
C CYS A 127 -3.55 3.79 -5.95
N SER A 128 -3.74 5.08 -6.25
CA SER A 128 -4.79 5.54 -7.17
C SER A 128 -4.24 6.18 -8.46
N ILE A 129 -3.05 5.76 -8.90
CA ILE A 129 -2.40 6.18 -10.14
C ILE A 129 -2.78 5.21 -11.26
N TRP A 130 -3.62 5.68 -12.19
CA TRP A 130 -4.13 4.88 -13.30
C TRP A 130 -3.16 4.82 -14.48
N PRO A 131 -3.21 3.74 -15.30
CA PRO A 131 -2.41 3.64 -16.52
C PRO A 131 -2.61 4.84 -17.45
N ASN A 132 -1.52 5.36 -18.00
CA ASN A 132 -1.48 6.49 -18.93
C ASN A 132 -2.11 7.80 -18.41
N ASP A 133 -2.37 7.91 -17.11
CA ASP A 133 -2.89 9.14 -16.52
C ASP A 133 -1.77 10.17 -16.27
N LYS A 134 -2.11 11.45 -16.35
CA LYS A 134 -1.16 12.55 -16.11
C LYS A 134 -0.55 12.54 -14.70
N SER A 135 -1.22 11.93 -13.72
CA SER A 135 -0.72 11.81 -12.33
C SER A 135 0.59 11.03 -12.23
N ILE A 136 0.90 10.17 -13.22
CA ILE A 136 2.15 9.41 -13.26
C ILE A 136 3.36 10.36 -13.33
N GLU A 137 3.24 11.48 -14.05
CA GLU A 137 4.32 12.43 -14.34
C GLU A 137 4.43 13.56 -13.30
N SER A 138 3.67 13.50 -12.21
CA SER A 138 3.61 14.61 -11.26
C SER A 138 4.92 14.81 -10.48
N ASP A 139 5.27 16.07 -10.29
CA ASP A 139 6.37 16.54 -9.46
C ASP A 139 6.00 16.70 -7.97
N LYS A 140 4.73 16.49 -7.61
CA LYS A 140 4.24 16.50 -6.22
C LYS A 140 4.42 15.12 -5.58
N TYR A 141 4.35 15.05 -4.25
CA TYR A 141 4.35 13.77 -3.54
C TYR A 141 2.94 13.22 -3.35
N VAL A 142 1.95 14.09 -3.20
CA VAL A 142 0.55 13.71 -2.97
C VAL A 142 -0.36 14.46 -3.95
N LEU A 143 -1.35 13.76 -4.49
CA LEU A 143 -2.35 14.29 -5.40
C LEU A 143 -3.77 13.95 -4.94
N ASN A 144 -4.70 14.84 -5.26
CA ASN A 144 -6.10 14.49 -5.43
C ASN A 144 -6.34 14.11 -6.89
N VAL A 145 -6.99 12.97 -7.13
CA VAL A 145 -7.24 12.42 -8.46
C VAL A 145 -8.70 11.98 -8.60
N GLU A 146 -9.18 11.99 -9.83
CA GLU A 146 -10.45 11.36 -10.21
C GLU A 146 -10.15 10.16 -11.11
N VAL A 147 -10.75 9.01 -10.77
CA VAL A 147 -10.53 7.74 -11.46
C VAL A 147 -11.86 7.16 -11.95
N ASN A 148 -11.80 6.33 -13.00
CA ASN A 148 -12.98 5.66 -13.55
C ASN A 148 -13.33 4.37 -12.76
N ASP A 149 -13.59 4.53 -11.47
CA ASP A 149 -13.95 3.47 -10.53
C ASP A 149 -15.26 3.83 -9.83
N GLU A 150 -15.88 2.89 -9.11
CA GLU A 150 -17.05 3.15 -8.25
C GLU A 150 -16.77 4.30 -7.26
N PHE A 151 -15.54 4.37 -6.75
CA PHE A 151 -15.08 5.42 -5.85
C PHE A 151 -14.14 6.36 -6.60
N THR A 152 -14.73 7.38 -7.23
CA THR A 152 -14.07 8.25 -8.22
C THR A 152 -13.03 9.17 -7.63
N ARG A 153 -13.34 9.87 -6.55
CA ARG A 153 -12.44 10.87 -5.93
C ARG A 153 -11.49 10.19 -4.95
N ARG A 154 -10.19 10.41 -5.12
CA ARG A 154 -9.15 9.79 -4.30
C ARG A 154 -8.00 10.74 -3.99
N GLN A 155 -7.32 10.49 -2.88
CA GLN A 155 -6.02 11.08 -2.57
C GLN A 155 -4.94 9.98 -2.68
N THR A 156 -3.78 10.28 -3.26
CA THR A 156 -2.75 9.27 -3.55
C THR A 156 -1.35 9.83 -3.49
N ILE A 157 -0.39 9.00 -3.10
CA ILE A 157 1.02 9.26 -3.37
C ILE A 157 1.32 9.11 -4.86
N THR A 158 2.42 9.71 -5.31
CA THR A 158 2.88 9.69 -6.71
C THR A 158 4.09 8.76 -6.92
N PRO A 159 4.44 8.42 -8.17
CA PRO A 159 5.70 7.73 -8.49
C PRO A 159 6.94 8.48 -7.98
N LYS A 160 6.91 9.82 -7.96
CA LYS A 160 7.99 10.63 -7.37
C LYS A 160 8.21 10.29 -5.89
N PHE A 161 7.15 10.27 -5.09
CA PHE A 161 7.26 9.90 -3.68
C PHE A 161 7.79 8.47 -3.52
N ILE A 162 7.27 7.53 -4.30
CA ILE A 162 7.71 6.13 -4.26
C ILE A 162 9.22 6.02 -4.52
N ASN A 163 9.72 6.69 -5.55
CA ASN A 163 11.13 6.63 -5.93
C ASN A 163 12.06 7.30 -4.90
N GLU A 164 11.61 8.39 -4.28
CA GLU A 164 12.47 9.21 -3.42
C GLU A 164 12.41 8.84 -1.94
N LYS A 165 11.31 8.21 -1.48
CA LYS A 165 11.02 8.05 -0.05
C LYS A 165 10.83 6.61 0.40
N ILE A 166 10.61 5.66 -0.50
CA ILE A 166 10.43 4.25 -0.13
C ILE A 166 11.76 3.51 -0.22
N THR A 167 12.10 2.74 0.81
CA THR A 167 13.32 1.92 0.85
C THR A 167 13.06 0.52 0.30
N GLU A 168 11.97 -0.12 0.75
CA GLU A 168 11.60 -1.47 0.34
C GLU A 168 10.16 -1.49 -0.18
N LEU A 169 9.98 -1.83 -1.46
CA LEU A 169 8.67 -1.87 -2.11
C LEU A 169 8.27 -3.31 -2.47
N ILE A 170 7.10 -3.74 -1.98
CA ILE A 170 6.53 -5.05 -2.27
C ILE A 170 5.12 -4.89 -2.82
N PHE A 171 4.92 -5.37 -4.04
CA PHE A 171 3.60 -5.61 -4.58
C PHE A 171 3.12 -7.01 -4.19
N PHE A 172 1.97 -7.11 -3.54
CA PHE A 172 1.36 -8.38 -3.22
C PHE A 172 0.03 -8.54 -3.95
N ILE A 173 -0.09 -9.64 -4.69
CA ILE A 173 -1.26 -9.96 -5.51
C ILE A 173 -1.85 -11.27 -4.97
N PRO A 174 -2.81 -11.19 -4.03
CA PRO A 174 -3.52 -12.35 -3.54
C PRO A 174 -4.52 -12.86 -4.57
N LEU A 175 -5.00 -14.09 -4.38
CA LEU A 175 -6.17 -14.58 -5.10
C LEU A 175 -7.41 -13.78 -4.67
N LYS A 176 -8.26 -13.44 -5.64
CA LYS A 176 -9.59 -12.89 -5.41
C LYS A 176 -10.60 -13.96 -5.78
N ASP A 177 -11.40 -14.43 -4.82
CA ASP A 177 -12.42 -15.47 -5.03
C ASP A 177 -11.86 -16.74 -5.71
N GLY A 178 -10.65 -17.14 -5.29
CA GLY A 178 -9.93 -18.29 -5.84
C GLY A 178 -9.30 -18.06 -7.23
N LYS A 179 -9.47 -16.88 -7.83
CA LYS A 179 -8.94 -16.52 -9.15
C LYS A 179 -7.75 -15.58 -9.04
N ARG A 180 -6.83 -15.71 -10.00
CA ARG A 180 -5.71 -14.79 -10.17
C ARG A 180 -6.21 -13.51 -10.85
N LYS A 181 -5.70 -12.35 -10.42
CA LYS A 181 -5.90 -11.10 -11.16
C LYS A 181 -5.19 -11.18 -12.51
N GLU A 182 -5.79 -10.60 -13.54
CA GLU A 182 -5.21 -10.52 -14.88
C GLU A 182 -3.81 -9.88 -14.85
N PHE A 183 -3.69 -8.75 -14.14
CA PHE A 183 -2.43 -8.03 -14.00
C PHE A 183 -1.60 -8.62 -12.86
N SER A 184 -0.37 -9.01 -13.22
CA SER A 184 0.61 -9.59 -12.31
C SER A 184 1.82 -8.69 -12.05
N GLU A 185 1.76 -7.44 -12.52
CA GLU A 185 2.74 -6.38 -12.34
C GLU A 185 2.07 -5.02 -12.63
N PRO A 186 2.67 -3.90 -12.20
CA PRO A 186 2.17 -2.58 -12.57
C PRO A 186 2.12 -2.42 -14.09
N ASP A 187 1.14 -1.65 -14.58
CA ASP A 187 1.06 -1.32 -15.99
C ASP A 187 2.36 -0.68 -16.49
N LYS A 188 2.70 -0.88 -17.77
CA LYS A 188 3.94 -0.39 -18.37
C LYS A 188 4.11 1.12 -18.15
N SER A 189 3.06 1.92 -18.34
CA SER A 189 3.13 3.39 -18.18
C SER A 189 3.54 3.83 -16.78
N ILE A 190 3.17 3.05 -15.76
CA ILE A 190 3.54 3.30 -14.36
C ILE A 190 4.93 2.70 -14.07
N LYS A 191 5.16 1.47 -14.52
CA LYS A 191 6.41 0.72 -14.32
C LYS A 191 7.61 1.49 -14.86
N ASP A 192 7.47 2.11 -16.03
CA ASP A 192 8.52 2.91 -16.67
C ASP A 192 8.89 4.17 -15.86
N LYS A 193 8.11 4.50 -14.82
CA LYS A 193 8.34 5.64 -13.90
C LYS A 193 8.76 5.21 -12.49
N LEU A 194 8.89 3.91 -12.23
CA LEU A 194 9.43 3.39 -10.98
C LEU A 194 10.92 3.11 -11.14
N ASN A 195 11.74 3.94 -10.50
CA ASN A 195 13.20 3.84 -10.48
C ASN A 195 13.73 3.01 -9.29
N ILE A 196 12.85 2.63 -8.37
CA ILE A 196 13.16 1.79 -7.22
C ILE A 196 13.11 0.30 -7.56
N GLU A 197 13.97 -0.51 -6.93
CA GLU A 197 13.79 -1.96 -6.96
C GLU A 197 12.54 -2.37 -6.17
N TYR A 198 11.74 -3.25 -6.74
CA TYR A 198 10.58 -3.81 -6.07
C TYR A 198 10.44 -5.31 -6.26
N GLU A 199 9.73 -5.93 -5.31
CA GLU A 199 9.34 -7.33 -5.34
C GLU A 199 7.87 -7.47 -5.74
N ILE A 200 7.54 -8.54 -6.45
CA ILE A 200 6.16 -8.94 -6.74
C ILE A 200 5.95 -10.34 -6.16
N ILE A 201 4.99 -10.43 -5.23
CA ILE A 201 4.54 -11.66 -4.60
C ILE A 201 3.18 -12.04 -5.17
N LEU A 202 3.14 -13.12 -5.94
CA LEU A 202 1.90 -13.66 -6.50
C LEU A 202 1.44 -14.85 -5.68
N GLN A 203 0.18 -14.87 -5.24
CA GLN A 203 -0.37 -16.07 -4.64
C GLN A 203 -0.62 -17.14 -5.74
N LYS A 204 -0.14 -18.36 -5.51
CA LYS A 204 -0.34 -19.53 -6.39
C LYS A 204 -1.81 -19.96 -6.35
N LEU A 205 -2.33 -20.37 -7.51
CA LEU A 205 -3.60 -21.11 -7.58
C LEU A 205 -3.43 -22.45 -6.85
N LYS A 206 -4.51 -22.93 -6.22
CA LYS A 206 -4.53 -24.27 -5.63
C LYS A 206 -4.40 -25.33 -6.72
#